data_AF-A0A8S4N3J8-F1
#
_entry.id   AF-A0A8S4N3J8-F1
#
_cell.length_a   1.000
_cell.length_b   1.000
_cell.length_c   1.000
_cell.angle_alpha   90.00
_cell.angle_beta   90.00
_cell.angle_gamma   90.00
#
_symmetry.space_group_name_H-M   'P 1'
#
loop_
_entity.id
_entity.type
_entity.pdbx_description
1 polymer ?
#
loop_
_entity_poly.entity_id
_entity_poly.type
_entity_poly.pdbx_seq_one_letter_code
_entity_poly.pdbx_strand_id
1 'polypeptide(L)'
;MNLYFHIRIEAHLDIKIGSSMNSGIFPPLVMIQCSRYELPQPPGGKMTDISAWTECVENSQAQLEHQALRIQNLELMSKYGASMWKSHNDILVGMSEDAQKQLNKIRKDIQDVNWQRKNEQTKAGGKLRQLEESWVGLVSKNYEIERACVELEKEIQEEKRQKSYR
;
A
#
# COMPACT_ATOMS: atom_id res chain seq x y z
N MET A 1 -24.99 2.73 0.91
CA MET A 1 -24.33 3.70 0.01
C MET A 1 -22.92 4.05 0.51
N ASN A 2 -22.05 3.05 0.78
CA ASN A 2 -20.64 3.32 1.14
C ASN A 2 -19.70 2.08 1.05
N LEU A 3 -20.00 1.12 0.16
CA LEU A 3 -19.07 0.02 -0.17
C LEU A 3 -18.64 0.00 -1.65
N TYR A 4 -19.30 0.76 -2.53
CA TYR A 4 -18.93 0.87 -3.94
C TYR A 4 -17.84 1.91 -4.23
N PHE A 5 -17.45 2.72 -3.23
CA PHE A 5 -16.48 3.80 -3.42
C PHE A 5 -15.02 3.39 -3.15
N HIS A 6 -14.77 2.22 -2.56
CA HIS A 6 -13.40 1.78 -2.24
C HIS A 6 -12.78 0.83 -3.27
N ILE A 7 -13.58 0.19 -4.12
CA ILE A 7 -13.08 -0.72 -5.19
C ILE A 7 -12.74 0.05 -6.48
N ARG A 8 -13.21 1.29 -6.63
CA ARG A 8 -13.10 2.04 -7.89
C ARG A 8 -11.80 2.85 -8.05
N ILE A 9 -10.90 2.83 -7.06
CA ILE A 9 -9.63 3.58 -7.11
C ILE A 9 -8.47 2.73 -7.65
N GLU A 10 -8.52 1.39 -7.58
CA GLU A 10 -7.42 0.56 -8.10
C GLU A 10 -7.51 0.23 -9.60
N ALA A 11 -8.68 0.35 -10.22
CA ALA A 11 -8.85 -0.02 -11.63
C ALA A 11 -8.40 1.06 -12.64
N HIS A 12 -7.93 2.24 -12.19
CA HIS A 12 -7.62 3.36 -13.07
C HIS A 12 -6.11 3.68 -13.19
N LEU A 13 -5.23 2.88 -12.58
CA LEU A 13 -3.78 3.05 -12.70
C LEU A 13 -3.07 2.04 -13.63
N ASP A 14 -3.70 0.93 -14.03
CA ASP A 14 -3.01 -0.16 -14.73
C ASP A 14 -3.15 -0.21 -16.27
N ILE A 15 -3.70 0.83 -16.92
CA ILE A 15 -3.91 0.83 -18.40
C ILE A 15 -3.21 2.01 -19.09
N LYS A 16 -2.08 2.49 -18.55
CA LYS A 16 -1.25 3.52 -19.22
C LYS A 16 0.26 3.27 -19.17
N ILE A 17 0.70 2.03 -18.94
CA ILE A 17 2.14 1.67 -19.03
C ILE A 17 2.47 0.96 -20.36
N GLY A 18 1.47 0.57 -21.17
CA GLY A 18 1.68 -0.28 -22.35
C GLY A 18 1.82 0.40 -23.72
N SER A 19 1.57 1.71 -23.88
CA SER A 19 1.43 2.32 -25.22
C SER A 19 2.26 3.60 -25.47
N SER A 20 3.30 3.86 -24.67
CA SER A 20 4.21 4.99 -24.89
C SER A 20 5.68 4.61 -24.67
N MET A 21 6.11 3.48 -25.26
CA MET A 21 7.53 3.19 -25.44
C MET A 21 7.81 2.88 -26.90
N ASN A 22 7.58 3.88 -27.75
CA ASN A 22 8.30 3.94 -29.03
C ASN A 22 8.40 5.40 -29.47
N SER A 23 9.36 6.12 -28.91
CA SER A 23 9.94 7.30 -29.56
C SER A 23 11.38 7.49 -29.08
N GLY A 24 12.29 6.84 -29.82
CA GLY A 24 13.64 7.32 -30.11
C GLY A 24 14.44 7.95 -28.98
N ILE A 25 14.96 7.13 -28.06
CA ILE A 25 16.15 7.49 -27.28
C ILE A 25 16.98 6.20 -27.16
N PHE A 26 18.26 6.30 -27.52
CA PHE A 26 19.31 5.27 -27.60
C PHE A 26 19.39 4.47 -28.91
N PRO A 27 20.48 4.60 -29.69
CA PRO A 27 20.81 3.61 -30.71
C PRO A 27 20.91 2.22 -30.06
N PRO A 28 20.68 1.11 -30.80
CA PRO A 28 20.77 -0.24 -30.25
C PRO A 28 22.09 -0.37 -29.49
N LEU A 29 22.01 -0.88 -28.26
CA LEU A 29 23.16 -1.05 -27.35
C LEU A 29 24.36 -1.49 -28.18
N VAL A 30 25.41 -0.65 -28.19
CA VAL A 30 26.68 -0.96 -28.86
C VAL A 30 27.03 -2.39 -28.50
N MET A 31 27.19 -3.27 -29.50
CA MET A 31 27.60 -4.65 -29.25
C MET A 31 28.83 -4.61 -28.35
N ILE A 32 28.74 -5.28 -27.20
CA ILE A 32 29.86 -5.37 -26.26
C ILE A 32 31.03 -5.97 -27.04
N GLN A 33 32.04 -5.15 -27.34
CA GLN A 33 33.23 -5.62 -28.03
C GLN A 33 34.03 -6.49 -27.05
N CYS A 34 33.87 -7.82 -27.18
CA CYS A 34 34.65 -8.79 -26.42
C CYS A 34 36.11 -8.88 -26.89
N SER A 35 36.47 -8.25 -28.02
CA SER A 35 37.86 -8.21 -28.51
C SER A 35 38.84 -7.63 -27.49
N ARG A 36 38.36 -6.77 -26.58
CA ARG A 36 39.15 -6.24 -25.45
C ARG A 36 39.60 -7.32 -24.44
N TYR A 37 38.89 -8.43 -24.35
CA TYR A 37 39.19 -9.53 -23.42
C TYR A 37 39.87 -10.72 -24.12
N GLU A 38 40.13 -10.59 -25.41
CA GLU A 38 40.83 -11.59 -26.22
C GLU A 38 42.29 -11.15 -26.40
N LEU A 39 43.19 -12.11 -26.60
CA LEU A 39 44.59 -11.87 -26.96
C LEU A 39 44.82 -12.28 -28.41
N PRO A 40 44.20 -11.60 -29.40
CA PRO A 40 44.41 -11.95 -30.79
C PRO A 40 45.83 -11.57 -31.21
N GLN A 41 46.47 -12.46 -31.95
CA GLN A 41 47.67 -12.12 -32.72
C GLN A 41 47.31 -11.12 -33.84
N PRO A 42 48.27 -10.33 -34.34
CA PRO A 42 48.02 -9.45 -35.47
C PRO A 42 47.44 -10.22 -36.66
N PRO A 43 46.45 -9.67 -37.39
CA PRO A 43 45.89 -10.32 -38.58
C PRO A 43 46.98 -10.69 -39.57
N GLY A 44 46.85 -11.81 -40.29
CA GLY A 44 47.90 -12.35 -41.17
C GLY A 44 48.45 -11.36 -42.21
N GLY A 45 47.65 -10.38 -42.65
CA GLY A 45 48.08 -9.30 -43.55
C GLY A 45 48.83 -8.13 -42.91
N LYS A 46 48.94 -8.09 -41.57
CA LYS A 46 49.61 -7.05 -40.76
C LYS A 46 50.76 -7.59 -39.91
N MET A 47 51.22 -8.82 -40.16
CA MET A 47 52.30 -9.42 -39.37
C MET A 47 53.66 -8.73 -39.53
N THR A 48 53.87 -7.93 -40.57
CA THR A 48 55.07 -7.09 -40.75
C THR A 48 54.89 -5.66 -40.23
N ASP A 49 53.68 -5.30 -39.78
CA ASP A 49 53.35 -3.98 -39.28
C ASP A 49 53.67 -3.88 -37.78
N ILE A 50 54.68 -3.08 -37.45
CA ILE A 50 55.13 -2.84 -36.08
C ILE A 50 54.01 -2.23 -35.21
N SER A 51 53.13 -1.42 -35.81
CA SER A 51 52.03 -0.79 -35.07
C SER A 51 51.02 -1.83 -34.59
N ALA A 52 50.72 -2.84 -35.42
CA ALA A 52 49.78 -3.91 -35.07
C ALA A 52 50.32 -4.81 -33.94
N TRP A 53 51.63 -5.08 -33.94
CA TRP A 53 52.27 -5.80 -32.83
C TRP A 53 52.29 -5.00 -31.54
N THR A 54 52.54 -3.69 -31.63
CA THR A 54 52.55 -2.80 -30.46
C THR A 54 51.17 -2.78 -29.79
N GLU A 55 50.10 -2.65 -30.57
CA GLU A 55 48.71 -2.69 -30.08
C GLU A 55 48.38 -4.04 -29.38
N CYS A 56 48.80 -5.17 -29.94
CA CYS A 56 48.63 -6.49 -29.31
C CYS A 56 49.40 -6.60 -27.97
N VAL A 57 50.62 -6.06 -27.89
CA VAL A 57 51.43 -6.08 -26.67
C VAL A 57 50.81 -5.17 -25.60
N GLU A 58 50.37 -3.97 -25.96
CA GLU A 58 49.69 -3.04 -25.05
C GLU A 58 48.41 -3.65 -24.48
N ASN A 59 47.59 -4.31 -25.33
CA ASN A 59 46.41 -5.05 -24.88
C ASN A 59 46.77 -6.20 -23.93
N SER A 60 47.84 -6.95 -24.23
CA SER A 60 48.33 -8.04 -23.37
C SER A 60 48.79 -7.55 -22.00
N GLN A 61 49.52 -6.43 -21.96
CA GLN A 61 49.96 -5.79 -20.73
C GLN A 61 48.77 -5.29 -19.90
N ALA A 62 47.81 -4.61 -20.53
CA ALA A 62 46.59 -4.17 -19.86
C ALA A 62 45.81 -5.34 -19.27
N GLN A 63 45.69 -6.46 -20.00
CA GLN A 63 45.02 -7.66 -19.50
C GLN A 63 45.75 -8.31 -18.32
N LEU A 64 47.08 -8.37 -18.35
CA LEU A 64 47.87 -8.90 -17.24
C LEU A 64 47.60 -8.12 -15.95
N GLU A 65 47.63 -6.79 -16.03
CA GLU A 65 47.34 -5.92 -14.88
C GLU A 65 45.89 -6.09 -14.39
N HIS A 66 44.92 -6.20 -15.31
CA HIS A 66 43.53 -6.49 -14.93
C HIS A 66 43.38 -7.85 -14.22
N GLN A 67 44.09 -8.89 -14.66
CA GLN A 67 44.07 -10.19 -13.98
C GLN A 67 44.73 -10.11 -12.61
N ALA A 68 45.84 -9.38 -12.46
CA ALA A 68 46.47 -9.16 -11.17
C ALA A 68 45.52 -8.47 -10.17
N LEU A 69 44.83 -7.41 -10.60
CA LEU A 69 43.81 -6.73 -9.80
C LEU A 69 42.62 -7.65 -9.49
N ARG A 70 42.17 -8.46 -10.45
CA ARG A 70 41.09 -9.43 -10.24
C ARG A 70 41.46 -10.45 -9.16
N ILE A 71 42.69 -10.97 -9.18
CA ILE A 71 43.18 -11.90 -8.16
C ILE A 71 43.14 -11.22 -6.78
N GLN A 72 43.66 -10.00 -6.66
CA GLN A 72 43.61 -9.24 -5.40
C GLN A 72 42.17 -9.03 -4.90
N ASN A 73 41.23 -8.66 -5.79
CA ASN A 73 39.82 -8.51 -5.44
C ASN A 73 39.18 -9.83 -4.99
N LEU A 74 39.51 -10.94 -5.66
CA LEU A 74 39.02 -12.27 -5.28
C LEU A 74 39.61 -12.73 -3.95
N GLU A 75 40.86 -12.41 -3.64
CA GLU A 75 41.46 -12.67 -2.33
C GLU A 75 40.74 -11.88 -1.22
N LEU A 76 40.45 -10.60 -1.44
CA LEU A 76 39.66 -9.80 -0.50
C LEU A 76 38.25 -10.37 -0.31
N MET A 77 37.58 -10.72 -1.41
CA MET A 77 36.25 -11.32 -1.37
C MET A 77 36.26 -12.69 -0.66
N SER A 78 37.27 -13.50 -0.89
CA SER A 78 37.45 -14.80 -0.22
C SER A 78 37.64 -14.63 1.29
N LYS A 79 38.44 -13.64 1.70
CA LYS A 79 38.72 -13.35 3.12
C LYS A 79 37.51 -12.77 3.85
N TYR A 80 36.82 -11.79 3.27
CA TYR A 80 35.83 -10.98 3.99
C TYR A 80 34.39 -11.17 3.51
N GLY A 81 34.16 -11.67 2.30
CA GLY A 81 32.85 -11.70 1.65
C GLY A 81 31.78 -12.40 2.47
N ALA A 82 32.05 -13.59 2.99
CA ALA A 82 31.09 -14.33 3.81
C ALA A 82 30.73 -13.59 5.11
N SER A 83 31.74 -13.01 5.78
CA SER A 83 31.53 -12.26 7.04
C SER A 83 30.73 -10.97 6.82
N MET A 84 31.05 -10.23 5.76
CA MET A 84 30.35 -9.00 5.37
C MET A 84 28.91 -9.30 4.96
N TRP A 85 28.70 -10.37 4.19
CA TRP A 85 27.36 -10.78 3.79
C TRP A 85 26.50 -11.18 4.98
N LYS A 86 27.07 -11.92 5.94
CA LYS A 86 26.36 -12.28 7.18
C LYS A 86 25.97 -11.04 7.97
N SER A 87 26.91 -10.11 8.18
CA SER A 87 26.61 -8.84 8.87
C SER A 87 25.56 -8.01 8.15
N HIS A 88 25.61 -7.96 6.81
CA HIS A 88 24.59 -7.30 6.01
C HIS A 88 23.21 -7.94 6.19
N ASN A 89 23.14 -9.27 6.20
CA ASN A 89 21.90 -9.99 6.46
C ASN A 89 21.35 -9.69 7.87
N ASP A 90 22.20 -9.63 8.89
CA ASP A 90 21.79 -9.29 10.26
C ASP A 90 21.15 -7.89 10.32
N ILE A 91 21.70 -6.91 9.56
CA ILE A 91 21.10 -5.58 9.42
C ILE A 91 19.73 -5.66 8.75
N LEU A 92 19.60 -6.41 7.65
CA LEU A 92 18.31 -6.56 6.94
C LEU A 92 17.25 -7.21 7.83
N VAL A 93 17.63 -8.22 8.60
CA VAL A 93 16.73 -8.87 9.57
C VAL A 93 16.27 -7.86 10.62
N GLY A 94 17.19 -7.07 11.20
CA GLY A 94 16.84 -6.02 12.16
C GLY A 94 15.87 -4.98 11.59
N MET A 95 16.12 -4.51 10.36
CA MET A 95 15.22 -3.57 9.66
C MET A 95 13.82 -4.16 9.46
N SER A 96 13.76 -5.44 9.09
CA SER A 96 12.48 -6.17 8.90
C SER A 96 11.71 -6.31 10.21
N GLU A 97 12.39 -6.70 11.30
CA GLU A 97 11.79 -6.81 12.63
C GLU A 97 11.23 -5.47 13.12
N ASP A 98 11.97 -4.37 12.91
CA ASP A 98 11.54 -3.05 13.34
C ASP A 98 10.34 -2.54 12.53
N ALA A 99 10.32 -2.78 11.22
CA ALA A 99 9.14 -2.52 10.39
C ALA A 99 7.92 -3.32 10.88
N GLN A 100 8.11 -4.60 11.20
CA GLN A 100 7.05 -5.47 11.71
C GLN A 100 6.54 -5.01 13.09
N LYS A 101 7.43 -4.57 13.99
CA LYS A 101 7.05 -3.99 15.29
C LYS A 101 6.21 -2.73 15.12
N GLN A 102 6.62 -1.81 14.24
CA GLN A 102 5.86 -0.58 13.96
C GLN A 102 4.47 -0.89 13.40
N LEU A 103 4.39 -1.83 12.47
CA LEU A 103 3.12 -2.27 11.89
C LEU A 103 2.20 -2.89 12.95
N ASN A 104 2.73 -3.73 13.84
CA ASN A 104 1.96 -4.32 14.93
C ASN A 104 1.46 -3.26 15.92
N LYS A 105 2.28 -2.25 16.22
CA LYS A 105 1.88 -1.11 17.04
C LYS A 105 0.70 -0.36 16.41
N ILE A 106 0.82 0.01 15.14
CA ILE A 106 -0.25 0.71 14.40
C ILE A 106 -1.53 -0.13 14.36
N ARG A 107 -1.44 -1.45 14.15
CA ARG A 107 -2.60 -2.35 14.19
C ARG A 107 -3.30 -2.34 15.55
N LYS A 108 -2.53 -2.32 16.64
CA LYS A 108 -3.07 -2.23 17.99
C LYS A 108 -3.78 -0.89 18.21
N ASP A 109 -3.14 0.22 17.83
CA ASP A 109 -3.72 1.56 17.95
C ASP A 109 -5.04 1.67 17.17
N ILE A 110 -5.11 1.09 15.97
CA ILE A 110 -6.34 1.00 15.16
C ILE A 110 -7.41 0.19 15.88
N GLN A 111 -7.06 -0.95 16.48
CA GLN A 111 -8.00 -1.79 17.22
C GLN A 111 -8.57 -1.06 18.44
N ASP A 112 -7.73 -0.35 19.19
CA ASP A 112 -8.14 0.41 20.38
C ASP A 112 -9.13 1.52 20.00
N VAL A 113 -8.85 2.29 18.95
CA VAL A 113 -9.77 3.31 18.43
C VAL A 113 -11.09 2.71 17.96
N ASN A 114 -11.05 1.60 17.23
CA ASN A 114 -12.26 0.93 16.76
C ASN A 114 -13.09 0.37 17.93
N TRP A 115 -12.44 -0.13 18.97
CA TRP A 115 -13.10 -0.61 20.17
C TRP A 115 -13.79 0.53 20.92
N GLN A 116 -13.10 1.66 21.12
CA GLN A 116 -13.68 2.86 21.73
C GLN A 116 -14.90 3.36 20.95
N ARG A 117 -14.76 3.50 19.63
CA ARG A 117 -15.86 3.92 18.74
C ARG A 117 -17.07 2.99 18.84
N LYS A 118 -16.83 1.68 18.84
CA LYS A 118 -17.91 0.68 18.98
C LYS A 118 -18.63 0.83 20.31
N ASN A 119 -17.90 1.05 21.40
CA ASN A 119 -18.47 1.21 22.73
C ASN A 119 -19.35 2.47 22.82
N GLU A 120 -18.84 3.60 22.34
CA GLU A 120 -19.57 4.87 22.28
C GLU A 120 -20.85 4.77 21.43
N GLN A 121 -20.73 4.20 20.23
CA GLN A 121 -21.88 4.01 19.33
C GLN A 121 -22.93 3.08 19.93
N THR A 122 -22.51 2.01 20.60
CA THR A 122 -23.43 1.07 21.27
C THR A 122 -24.19 1.76 22.41
N LYS A 123 -23.49 2.57 23.22
CA LYS A 123 -24.10 3.34 24.31
C LYS A 123 -25.08 4.40 23.79
N ALA A 124 -24.68 5.16 22.77
CA ALA A 124 -25.53 6.16 22.13
C ALA A 124 -26.76 5.52 21.46
N GLY A 125 -26.58 4.41 20.75
CA GLY A 125 -27.66 3.64 20.13
C GLY A 125 -28.67 3.13 21.15
N GLY A 126 -28.21 2.63 22.30
CA GLY A 126 -29.09 2.25 23.41
C GLY A 126 -29.92 3.42 23.94
N LYS A 127 -29.32 4.61 24.08
CA LYS A 127 -30.04 5.80 24.52
C LYS A 127 -31.06 6.30 23.49
N LEU A 128 -30.69 6.28 22.21
CA LEU A 128 -31.61 6.64 21.12
C LEU A 128 -32.84 5.73 21.13
N ARG A 129 -32.64 4.42 21.25
CA ARG A 129 -33.74 3.46 21.32
C ARG A 129 -34.68 3.72 22.50
N GLN A 130 -34.13 4.01 23.69
CA GLN A 130 -34.95 4.36 24.86
C GLN A 130 -35.77 5.65 24.65
N LEU A 131 -35.17 6.67 24.02
CA LEU A 131 -35.85 7.93 23.74
C LEU A 131 -36.94 7.73 22.68
N GLU A 132 -36.69 6.91 21.66
CA GLU A 132 -37.68 6.55 20.65
C GLU A 132 -38.86 5.79 21.27
N GLU A 133 -38.59 4.77 22.08
CA GLU A 133 -39.64 4.02 22.81
C GLU A 133 -40.47 4.93 23.71
N SER A 134 -39.82 5.85 24.46
CA SER A 134 -40.52 6.84 25.28
C SER A 134 -41.34 7.82 24.44
N TRP A 135 -40.82 8.28 23.31
CA TRP A 135 -41.52 9.20 22.43
C TRP A 135 -42.76 8.55 21.82
N VAL A 136 -42.64 7.33 21.28
CA VAL A 136 -43.78 6.56 20.77
C VAL A 136 -44.83 6.38 21.87
N GLY A 137 -44.41 5.98 23.08
CA GLY A 137 -45.32 5.82 24.22
C GLY A 137 -46.07 7.10 24.60
N LEU A 138 -45.38 8.24 24.62
CA LEU A 138 -46.00 9.55 24.92
C LEU A 138 -46.98 9.97 23.82
N VAL A 139 -46.64 9.79 22.55
CA VAL A 139 -47.54 10.11 21.42
C VAL A 139 -48.79 9.22 21.47
N SER A 140 -48.64 7.92 21.68
CA SER A 140 -49.77 7.01 21.86
C SER A 140 -50.65 7.42 23.03
N LYS A 141 -50.05 7.81 24.16
CA LYS A 141 -50.82 8.24 25.33
C LYS A 141 -51.57 9.54 25.10
N ASN A 142 -50.95 10.51 24.43
CA ASN A 142 -51.63 11.76 24.06
C ASN A 142 -52.82 11.47 23.15
N TYR A 143 -52.67 10.58 22.17
CA TYR A 143 -53.76 10.17 21.29
C TYR A 143 -54.91 9.49 22.05
N GLU A 144 -54.62 8.59 22.99
CA GLU A 144 -55.64 7.99 23.86
C GLU A 144 -56.42 9.03 24.67
N ILE A 145 -55.72 10.02 25.23
CA ILE A 145 -56.33 11.10 26.02
C ILE A 145 -57.22 11.97 25.13
N GLU A 146 -56.74 12.41 23.97
CA GLU A 146 -57.52 13.21 23.02
C GLU A 146 -58.80 12.48 22.60
N ARG A 147 -58.71 11.17 22.31
CA ARG A 147 -59.87 10.35 22.00
C ARG A 147 -60.88 10.31 23.15
N ALA A 148 -60.42 10.12 24.39
CA ALA A 148 -61.28 10.10 25.56
C ALA A 148 -61.94 11.46 25.82
N CYS A 149 -61.21 12.57 25.63
CA CYS A 149 -61.77 13.92 25.71
C CYS A 149 -62.90 14.13 24.69
N VAL A 150 -62.71 13.74 23.44
CA VAL A 150 -63.73 13.85 22.39
C VAL A 150 -64.98 13.02 22.71
N GLU A 151 -64.81 11.84 23.29
CA GLU A 151 -65.93 10.98 23.71
C GLU A 151 -66.72 11.61 24.86
N LEU A 152 -66.03 12.08 25.91
CA LEU A 152 -66.64 12.80 27.03
C LEU A 152 -67.35 14.09 26.59
N GLU A 153 -66.77 14.85 25.66
CA GLU A 153 -67.41 16.05 25.09
C GLU A 153 -68.72 15.72 24.38
N LYS A 154 -68.79 14.59 23.66
CA LYS A 154 -70.04 14.12 23.03
C LYS A 154 -71.10 13.74 24.07
N GLU A 155 -70.70 13.01 25.11
CA GLU A 155 -71.60 12.62 26.20
C GLU A 155 -72.18 13.86 26.92
N ILE A 156 -71.33 14.84 27.27
CA ILE A 156 -71.77 16.10 27.88
C ILE A 156 -72.76 16.84 26.97
N GLN A 157 -72.52 16.87 25.66
CA GLN A 157 -73.39 17.54 24.72
C GLN A 157 -74.75 16.83 24.56
N GLU A 158 -74.77 15.50 24.61
CA GLU A 158 -76.00 14.70 24.64
C GLU A 158 -76.81 14.97 25.92
N GLU A 159 -76.16 14.96 27.09
CA GLU A 159 -76.83 15.25 28.37
C GLU A 159 -77.41 16.67 28.42
N LYS A 160 -76.67 17.67 27.94
CA LYS A 160 -77.16 19.05 27.84
C LYS A 160 -78.40 19.14 26.97
N ARG A 161 -78.42 18.41 25.85
CA ARG A 161 -79.57 18.34 24.95
C ARG A 161 -80.78 17.72 25.67
N GLN A 162 -80.60 16.59 26.36
CA GLN A 162 -81.66 15.92 27.10
C GLN A 162 -82.24 16.79 28.24
N LYS A 163 -81.39 17.54 28.96
CA LYS A 163 -81.85 18.48 29.99
C LYS A 163 -82.62 19.67 29.44
N SER A 164 -82.28 20.15 28.24
CA SER A 164 -83.01 21.25 27.59
C SER A 164 -84.40 20.86 27.10
N TYR A 165 -84.68 19.56 26.95
CA TYR A 165 -85.99 19.02 26.56
C TYR A 165 -86.86 18.58 27.74
N ARG A 166 -86.37 18.68 28.98
CA ARG A 166 -87.13 18.50 30.23
C ARG A 166 -87.55 19.85 30.80
#